data_AF-A0A7M1WBM5-F1
#
_entry.id   AF-A0A7M1WBM5-F1
#
_cell.length_a   1.000
_cell.length_b   1.000
_cell.length_c   1.000
_cell.angle_alpha   90.00
_cell.angle_beta   90.00
_cell.angle_gamma   90.00
#
_symmetry.space_group_name_H-M   'P 1'
#
loop_
_entity.id
_entity.type
_entity.pdbx_description
1 polymer ?
#
loop_
_entity_poly.entity_id
_entity_poly.type
_entity_poly.pdbx_seq_one_letter_code
_entity_poly.pdbx_strand_id
1 'polypeptide(L)'
;MKKLILHVGMHKTASTAIQETLYKFSGRLEEQGWHYPCFTWEDRLISNHSIPIYSLFTEQPDLYSINIDWQCPAEEVNTHYKAQLDRALEFPKVILSGEDISTLSVDALKKLKSYLECKGFEIEVLGLVREPYEFWNSATQERIKNGSKASSISFMGVSVYLSNLLQVFSNARFFDFKDACAHSNGPVGFFLDVCGIDVEMEPVRSNDGMCAKAISLLEHFNQRYPKFVGAQLNPERPQYVFNWLSWIHGKPFKLDAERVKQNSGLILAEAERIHHLTGIEFAREAQESWYTDVNFRWPRNEALFVLRRTLFFEHQHKKHIVDYFNRFEIECIEAECEFYLQFDAQEFLDNSAPNDDVCLLLTRVERQVYQDLHDICQETDEIRFNKQEFSVLALKWLVFERTGHEKRIAKDFFEQTNNAVHRSDILLEIGHKLLTQRSRLSLYQLVTVAYLLEDGSKLKSLLLKRLRAHPHLREVGSFDDVISQEERTNKLNMLISLMKRWHALEIH
;
A
#
# COMPACT_ATOMS: atom_id res chain seq x y z
N MET A 1 -4.04 -28.94 -27.59
CA MET A 1 -2.91 -28.74 -26.66
C MET A 1 -3.31 -27.63 -25.70
N LYS A 2 -3.09 -27.76 -24.39
CA LYS A 2 -3.41 -26.67 -23.46
C LYS A 2 -2.29 -25.62 -23.53
N LYS A 3 -2.61 -24.34 -23.34
CA LYS A 3 -1.61 -23.25 -23.36
C LYS A 3 -1.50 -22.61 -21.98
N LEU A 4 -0.28 -22.39 -21.50
CA LEU A 4 -0.03 -21.68 -20.25
C LEU A 4 0.91 -20.52 -20.50
N ILE A 5 0.51 -19.31 -20.08
CA ILE A 5 1.40 -18.17 -19.99
C ILE A 5 1.91 -18.10 -18.56
N LEU A 6 3.23 -18.23 -18.40
CA LEU A 6 3.92 -18.08 -17.14
C LEU A 6 4.64 -16.73 -17.14
N HIS A 7 4.01 -15.72 -16.54
CA HIS A 7 4.65 -14.45 -16.28
C HIS A 7 5.57 -14.58 -15.05
N VAL A 8 6.87 -14.51 -15.31
CA VAL A 8 7.94 -14.50 -14.31
C VAL A 8 8.38 -13.07 -14.09
N GLY A 9 7.65 -12.39 -13.20
CA GLY A 9 7.93 -10.99 -12.91
C GLY A 9 9.33 -10.84 -12.32
N MET A 10 10.22 -10.10 -12.97
CA MET A 10 11.41 -9.62 -12.25
C MET A 10 10.92 -8.61 -11.21
N HIS A 11 11.48 -8.63 -9.99
CA HIS A 11 11.03 -7.68 -8.98
C HIS A 11 11.09 -6.24 -9.52
N LYS A 12 10.05 -5.46 -9.24
CA LYS A 12 9.94 -4.03 -9.62
C LYS A 12 9.78 -3.75 -11.12
N THR A 13 9.15 -4.65 -11.87
CA THR A 13 8.73 -4.43 -13.27
C THR A 13 7.22 -4.41 -13.48
N ALA A 14 6.49 -3.77 -12.55
CA ALA A 14 5.03 -3.65 -12.55
C ALA A 14 4.26 -4.98 -12.42
N SER A 15 4.90 -6.04 -11.91
CA SER A 15 4.29 -7.34 -11.64
C SER A 15 3.02 -7.25 -10.79
N THR A 16 2.97 -6.37 -9.79
CA THR A 16 1.76 -6.13 -8.98
C THR A 16 0.62 -5.58 -9.83
N ALA A 17 0.87 -4.57 -10.66
CA ALA A 17 -0.12 -3.98 -11.54
C ALA A 17 -0.68 -5.00 -12.55
N ILE A 18 0.19 -5.86 -13.11
CA ILE A 18 -0.22 -6.97 -13.99
C ILE A 18 -1.17 -7.91 -13.25
N GLN A 19 -0.75 -8.42 -12.09
CA GLN A 19 -1.53 -9.38 -11.29
C GLN A 19 -2.88 -8.82 -10.84
N GLU A 20 -2.90 -7.59 -10.32
CA GLU A 20 -4.12 -6.91 -9.90
C GLU A 20 -5.07 -6.65 -11.06
N THR A 21 -4.54 -6.27 -12.23
CA THR A 21 -5.36 -6.05 -13.42
C THR A 21 -5.93 -7.37 -13.94
N LEU A 22 -5.12 -8.41 -14.09
CA LEU A 22 -5.58 -9.73 -14.53
C LEU A 22 -6.66 -10.30 -13.59
N TYR A 23 -6.47 -10.16 -12.28
CA TYR A 23 -7.48 -10.55 -11.30
C TYR A 23 -8.77 -9.74 -11.42
N LYS A 24 -8.67 -8.41 -11.47
CA LYS A 24 -9.83 -7.49 -11.56
C LYS A 24 -10.70 -7.77 -12.79
N PHE A 25 -10.08 -8.21 -13.89
CA PHE A 25 -10.76 -8.47 -15.15
C PHE A 25 -10.79 -9.96 -15.53
N SER A 26 -10.67 -10.86 -14.55
CA SER A 26 -10.68 -12.31 -14.77
C SER A 26 -11.91 -12.80 -15.54
N GLY A 27 -13.09 -12.25 -15.26
CA GLY A 27 -14.31 -12.59 -16.02
C GLY A 27 -14.20 -12.27 -17.53
N ARG A 28 -13.57 -11.14 -17.89
CA ARG A 28 -13.34 -10.79 -19.31
C ARG A 28 -12.26 -11.66 -19.96
N LEU A 29 -11.26 -12.09 -19.20
CA LEU A 29 -10.29 -13.07 -19.67
C LEU A 29 -10.97 -14.40 -19.98
N GLU A 30 -11.89 -14.84 -19.10
CA GLU A 30 -12.63 -16.09 -19.27
C GLU A 30 -13.56 -16.06 -20.50
N GLU A 31 -14.17 -14.91 -20.81
CA GLU A 31 -14.92 -14.70 -22.06
C GLU A 31 -14.05 -14.94 -23.32
N GLN A 32 -12.73 -14.74 -23.21
CA GLN A 32 -11.76 -15.06 -24.28
C GLN A 32 -11.11 -16.45 -24.13
N GLY A 33 -11.60 -17.24 -23.19
CA GLY A 33 -11.13 -18.58 -22.89
C GLY A 33 -9.83 -18.65 -22.09
N TRP A 34 -9.39 -17.54 -21.49
CA TRP A 34 -8.22 -17.47 -20.59
C TRP A 34 -8.66 -17.49 -19.13
N HIS A 35 -8.10 -18.41 -18.35
CA HIS A 35 -8.33 -18.46 -16.92
C HIS A 35 -7.14 -17.84 -16.16
N TYR A 36 -7.42 -16.84 -15.34
CA TYR A 36 -6.47 -16.32 -14.35
C TYR A 36 -6.99 -16.74 -12.96
N PRO A 37 -6.39 -17.75 -12.31
CA PRO A 37 -6.91 -18.26 -11.06
C PRO A 37 -6.80 -17.23 -9.95
N CYS A 38 -7.60 -17.41 -8.90
CA CYS A 38 -7.38 -16.75 -7.63
C CYS A 38 -7.17 -17.82 -6.57
N PHE A 39 -6.23 -17.60 -5.67
CA PHE A 39 -5.97 -18.48 -4.54
C PHE A 39 -6.62 -17.89 -3.29
N THR A 40 -6.89 -18.76 -2.31
CA THR A 40 -7.31 -18.37 -0.97
C THR A 40 -6.52 -19.15 0.07
N TRP A 41 -6.40 -18.58 1.26
CA TRP A 41 -5.96 -19.26 2.47
C TRP A 41 -6.69 -18.64 3.67
N GLU A 42 -7.46 -19.44 4.40
CA GLU A 42 -8.44 -18.94 5.38
C GLU A 42 -9.34 -17.85 4.75
N ASP A 43 -9.48 -16.70 5.39
CA ASP A 43 -10.24 -15.54 4.90
C ASP A 43 -9.44 -14.65 3.93
N ARG A 44 -8.20 -15.02 3.58
CA ARG A 44 -7.33 -14.21 2.71
C ARG A 44 -7.55 -14.58 1.25
N LEU A 45 -7.82 -13.57 0.44
CA LEU A 45 -7.83 -13.63 -1.01
C LEU A 45 -6.42 -13.32 -1.55
N ILE A 46 -5.92 -14.16 -2.45
CA ILE A 46 -4.54 -14.11 -2.95
C ILE A 46 -4.57 -14.08 -4.48
N SER A 47 -4.47 -12.86 -5.05
CA SER A 47 -4.33 -12.61 -6.49
C SER A 47 -2.87 -12.61 -6.96
N ASN A 48 -1.92 -12.52 -6.01
CA ASN A 48 -0.49 -12.58 -6.29
C ASN A 48 -0.03 -14.05 -6.32
N HIS A 49 0.27 -14.61 -7.51
CA HIS A 49 0.61 -16.04 -7.59
C HIS A 49 2.04 -16.34 -7.15
N SER A 50 2.87 -15.32 -6.83
CA SER A 50 4.15 -15.54 -6.16
C SER A 50 3.99 -16.41 -4.93
N ILE A 51 3.02 -16.09 -4.07
CA ILE A 51 2.83 -16.73 -2.78
C ILE A 51 2.53 -18.23 -2.93
N PRO A 52 1.45 -18.65 -3.62
CA PRO A 52 1.12 -20.06 -3.74
C PRO A 52 2.14 -20.82 -4.57
N ILE A 53 2.61 -20.27 -5.70
CA ILE A 53 3.53 -21.00 -6.58
C ILE A 53 4.91 -21.12 -5.96
N TYR A 54 5.46 -20.06 -5.37
CA TYR A 54 6.77 -20.14 -4.72
C TYR A 54 6.74 -21.13 -3.56
N SER A 55 5.74 -21.02 -2.67
CA SER A 55 5.58 -21.91 -1.52
C SER A 55 5.43 -23.38 -1.93
N LEU A 56 4.70 -23.68 -3.02
CA LEU A 56 4.49 -25.04 -3.50
C LEU A 56 5.75 -25.73 -4.01
N PHE A 57 6.64 -24.99 -4.69
CA PHE A 57 7.73 -25.59 -5.47
C PHE A 57 9.12 -25.39 -4.88
N THR A 58 9.30 -24.40 -3.99
CA THR A 58 10.58 -24.17 -3.31
C THR A 58 10.98 -25.36 -2.44
N GLU A 59 12.29 -25.60 -2.29
CA GLU A 59 12.81 -26.64 -1.41
C GLU A 59 12.61 -26.35 0.08
N GLN A 60 12.40 -25.08 0.46
CA GLN A 60 12.37 -24.62 1.85
C GLN A 60 11.16 -23.72 2.12
N PRO A 61 9.92 -24.23 2.04
CA PRO A 61 8.74 -23.40 2.17
C PRO A 61 8.53 -22.84 3.58
N ASP A 62 9.08 -23.49 4.62
CA ASP A 62 9.08 -22.99 6.00
C ASP A 62 9.97 -21.75 6.20
N LEU A 63 10.90 -21.49 5.27
CA LEU A 63 11.77 -20.30 5.28
C LEU A 63 11.20 -19.16 4.42
N TYR A 64 10.06 -19.37 3.77
CA TYR A 64 9.45 -18.34 2.95
C TYR A 64 8.83 -17.24 3.83
N SER A 65 9.30 -16.01 3.66
CA SER A 65 8.94 -14.89 4.54
C SER A 65 7.44 -14.64 4.69
N ILE A 66 6.63 -14.88 3.64
CA ILE A 66 5.18 -14.73 3.71
C ILE A 66 4.55 -15.80 4.59
N ASN A 67 5.03 -17.05 4.50
CA ASN A 67 4.52 -18.12 5.37
C ASN A 67 4.85 -17.84 6.84
N ILE A 68 6.05 -17.31 7.11
CA ILE A 68 6.47 -16.87 8.45
C ILE A 68 5.62 -15.69 8.93
N ASP A 69 5.47 -14.65 8.12
CA ASP A 69 4.71 -13.44 8.45
C ASP A 69 3.22 -13.76 8.68
N TRP A 70 2.66 -14.74 7.96
CA TRP A 70 1.29 -15.22 8.13
C TRP A 70 1.14 -16.31 9.20
N GLN A 71 2.25 -16.78 9.77
CA GLN A 71 2.29 -17.84 10.77
C GLN A 71 1.58 -19.12 10.30
N CYS A 72 1.64 -19.44 9.00
CA CYS A 72 0.99 -20.61 8.43
C CYS A 72 1.98 -21.77 8.28
N PRO A 73 1.64 -23.00 8.76
CA PRO A 73 2.46 -24.19 8.51
C PRO A 73 2.56 -24.49 7.01
N ALA A 74 3.78 -24.62 6.48
CA ALA A 74 4.01 -24.75 5.04
C ALA A 74 3.31 -25.97 4.42
N GLU A 75 3.28 -27.10 5.12
CA GLU A 75 2.66 -28.34 4.64
C GLU A 75 1.13 -28.18 4.44
N GLU A 76 0.47 -27.53 5.39
CA GLU A 76 -0.98 -27.33 5.37
C GLU A 76 -1.38 -26.37 4.26
N VAL A 77 -0.70 -25.21 4.20
CA VAL A 77 -0.98 -24.20 3.19
C VAL A 77 -0.68 -24.72 1.77
N ASN A 78 0.38 -25.49 1.60
CA ASN A 78 0.73 -26.07 0.30
C ASN A 78 -0.27 -27.13 -0.15
N THR A 79 -0.85 -27.92 0.76
CA THR A 79 -1.92 -28.85 0.39
C THR A 79 -3.12 -28.11 -0.22
N HIS A 80 -3.49 -26.99 0.39
CA HIS A 80 -4.60 -26.15 -0.08
C HIS A 80 -4.28 -25.41 -1.38
N TYR A 81 -3.08 -24.84 -1.52
CA TYR A 81 -2.64 -24.22 -2.76
C TYR A 81 -2.57 -25.22 -3.91
N LYS A 82 -2.10 -26.44 -3.65
CA LYS A 82 -2.02 -27.49 -4.67
C LYS A 82 -3.40 -27.86 -5.20
N ALA A 83 -4.39 -28.04 -4.33
CA ALA A 83 -5.76 -28.35 -4.75
C ALA A 83 -6.41 -27.23 -5.57
N GLN A 84 -6.10 -25.97 -5.26
CA GLN A 84 -6.55 -24.82 -6.06
C GLN A 84 -5.85 -24.75 -7.41
N LEU A 85 -4.54 -24.99 -7.45
CA LEU A 85 -3.77 -25.04 -8.69
C LEU A 85 -4.23 -26.20 -9.59
N ASP A 86 -4.46 -27.39 -9.04
CA ASP A 86 -4.96 -28.54 -9.80
C ASP A 86 -6.29 -28.22 -10.50
N ARG A 87 -7.22 -27.54 -9.81
CA ARG A 87 -8.50 -27.07 -10.40
C ARG A 87 -8.28 -26.00 -11.48
N ALA A 88 -7.44 -25.01 -11.21
CA ALA A 88 -7.12 -23.96 -12.19
C ALA A 88 -6.54 -24.53 -13.49
N LEU A 89 -5.76 -25.61 -13.39
CA LEU A 89 -5.12 -26.28 -14.52
C LEU A 89 -6.07 -27.20 -15.32
N GLU A 90 -7.34 -27.34 -14.92
CA GLU A 90 -8.35 -28.02 -15.73
C GLU A 90 -8.70 -27.20 -16.98
N PHE A 91 -8.60 -25.88 -16.91
CA PHE A 91 -8.86 -24.97 -18.02
C PHE A 91 -7.85 -25.12 -19.18
N PRO A 92 -8.27 -24.89 -20.44
CA PRO A 92 -7.42 -25.10 -21.61
C PRO A 92 -6.37 -24.01 -21.80
N LYS A 93 -6.64 -22.78 -21.35
CA LYS A 93 -5.68 -21.68 -21.37
C LYS A 93 -5.59 -21.04 -19.99
N VAL A 94 -4.40 -20.97 -19.43
CA VAL A 94 -4.16 -20.48 -18.07
C VAL A 94 -3.07 -19.42 -18.07
N ILE A 95 -3.24 -18.38 -17.27
CA ILE A 95 -2.20 -17.39 -17.00
C ILE A 95 -1.79 -17.52 -15.53
N LEU A 96 -0.52 -17.80 -15.29
CA LEU A 96 0.09 -17.73 -13.97
C LEU A 96 1.07 -16.56 -13.95
N SER A 97 0.95 -15.67 -12.96
CA SER A 97 1.81 -14.49 -12.85
C SER A 97 2.32 -14.35 -11.43
N GLY A 98 3.63 -14.36 -11.25
CA GLY A 98 4.25 -14.16 -9.94
C GLY A 98 5.69 -13.68 -10.05
N GLU A 99 6.06 -12.70 -9.24
CA GLU A 99 7.43 -12.18 -9.17
C GLU A 99 8.42 -13.19 -8.56
N ASP A 100 8.11 -13.74 -7.38
CA ASP A 100 8.98 -14.72 -6.70
C ASP A 100 9.26 -15.99 -7.52
N ILE A 101 8.45 -16.31 -8.54
CA ILE A 101 8.70 -17.47 -9.43
C ILE A 101 10.09 -17.35 -10.09
N SER A 102 10.52 -16.13 -10.44
CA SER A 102 11.85 -15.88 -11.01
C SER A 102 12.99 -16.24 -10.06
N THR A 103 12.73 -16.26 -8.74
CA THR A 103 13.72 -16.52 -7.70
C THR A 103 13.83 -17.99 -7.29
N LEU A 104 12.96 -18.85 -7.83
CA LEU A 104 13.03 -20.30 -7.61
C LEU A 104 14.38 -20.87 -8.09
N SER A 105 14.86 -21.89 -7.38
CA SER A 105 16.05 -22.65 -7.78
C SER A 105 15.80 -23.34 -9.13
N VAL A 106 16.88 -23.73 -9.83
CA VAL A 106 16.77 -24.49 -11.08
C VAL A 106 15.97 -25.78 -10.88
N ASP A 107 16.13 -26.46 -9.75
CA ASP A 107 15.41 -27.71 -9.48
C ASP A 107 13.93 -27.47 -9.13
N ALA A 108 13.61 -26.40 -8.39
CA ALA A 108 12.24 -25.97 -8.19
C ALA A 108 11.55 -25.56 -9.49
N LEU A 109 12.24 -24.83 -10.38
CA LEU A 109 11.74 -24.48 -11.71
C LEU A 109 11.51 -25.73 -12.58
N LYS A 110 12.40 -26.73 -12.53
CA LYS A 110 12.18 -28.03 -13.21
C LYS A 110 10.95 -28.73 -12.66
N LYS A 111 10.75 -28.77 -11.34
CA LYS A 111 9.55 -29.35 -10.71
C LYS A 111 8.29 -28.65 -11.19
N LEU A 112 8.29 -27.31 -11.21
CA LEU A 112 7.17 -26.51 -11.74
C LEU A 112 6.90 -26.84 -13.20
N LYS A 113 7.94 -26.82 -14.06
CA LYS A 113 7.83 -27.15 -15.48
C LYS A 113 7.23 -28.54 -15.69
N SER A 114 7.81 -29.57 -15.08
CA SER A 114 7.34 -30.95 -15.20
C SER A 114 5.92 -31.11 -14.68
N TYR A 115 5.55 -30.44 -13.60
CA TYR A 115 4.19 -30.48 -13.06
C TYR A 115 3.17 -29.91 -14.07
N LEU A 116 3.48 -28.77 -14.70
CA LEU A 116 2.62 -28.14 -15.69
C LEU A 116 2.56 -28.94 -17.02
N GLU A 117 3.69 -29.44 -17.50
CA GLU A 117 3.76 -30.27 -18.72
C GLU A 117 3.00 -31.59 -18.56
N CYS A 118 3.07 -32.23 -17.37
CA CYS A 118 2.27 -33.42 -17.06
C CYS A 118 0.76 -33.18 -17.11
N LYS A 119 0.31 -31.93 -17.02
CA LYS A 119 -1.09 -31.53 -17.19
C LYS A 119 -1.45 -31.21 -18.66
N GLY A 120 -0.52 -31.39 -19.58
CA GLY A 120 -0.71 -31.23 -21.02
C GLY A 120 -0.55 -29.80 -21.54
N PHE A 121 0.11 -28.93 -20.77
CA PHE A 121 0.37 -27.54 -21.15
C PHE A 121 1.64 -27.39 -21.98
N GLU A 122 1.53 -26.61 -23.04
CA GLU A 122 2.64 -25.88 -23.65
C GLU A 122 2.84 -24.58 -22.87
N ILE A 123 4.06 -24.35 -22.39
CA ILE A 123 4.38 -23.23 -21.48
C ILE A 123 5.11 -22.14 -22.24
N GLU A 124 4.53 -20.93 -22.26
CA GLU A 124 5.16 -19.71 -22.73
C GLU A 124 5.60 -18.87 -21.53
N VAL A 125 6.91 -18.64 -21.38
CA VAL A 125 7.47 -17.88 -20.26
C VAL A 125 7.80 -16.46 -20.70
N LEU A 126 7.26 -15.48 -19.98
CA LEU A 126 7.42 -14.05 -20.28
C LEU A 126 7.92 -13.29 -19.05
N GLY A 127 8.87 -12.38 -19.22
CA GLY A 127 9.34 -11.50 -18.15
C GLY A 127 9.74 -10.12 -18.66
N LEU A 128 9.50 -9.10 -17.84
CA LEU A 128 10.04 -7.75 -18.08
C LEU A 128 11.34 -7.60 -17.30
N VAL A 129 12.37 -7.03 -17.93
CA VAL A 129 13.70 -6.81 -17.35
C VAL A 129 13.96 -5.31 -17.28
N ARG A 130 14.41 -4.86 -16.12
CA ARG A 130 14.71 -3.45 -15.87
C ARG A 130 16.22 -3.22 -15.96
N GLU A 131 16.59 -2.00 -16.33
CA GLU A 131 17.98 -1.56 -16.28
C GLU A 131 18.56 -1.82 -14.87
N PRO A 132 19.77 -2.41 -14.75
CA PRO A 132 20.33 -2.86 -13.47
C PRO A 132 20.42 -1.80 -12.37
N TYR A 133 20.81 -0.56 -12.69
CA TYR A 133 20.83 0.50 -11.71
C TYR A 133 19.41 0.85 -11.25
N GLU A 134 18.45 1.02 -12.15
CA GLU A 134 17.06 1.32 -11.78
C GLU A 134 16.44 0.22 -10.92
N PHE A 135 16.71 -1.05 -11.27
CA PHE A 135 16.34 -2.20 -10.47
C PHE A 135 16.92 -2.09 -9.06
N TRP A 136 18.24 -1.89 -8.94
CA TRP A 136 18.90 -1.81 -7.65
C TRP A 136 18.41 -0.64 -6.80
N ASN A 137 18.16 0.53 -7.41
CA ASN A 137 17.58 1.69 -6.74
C ASN A 137 16.18 1.36 -6.17
N SER A 138 15.32 0.77 -7.00
CA SER A 138 13.96 0.40 -6.59
C SER A 138 13.93 -0.72 -5.55
N ALA A 139 14.81 -1.72 -5.67
CA ALA A 139 14.92 -2.84 -4.74
C ALA A 139 15.51 -2.39 -3.39
N THR A 140 16.46 -1.45 -3.41
CA THR A 140 17.00 -0.82 -2.18
C THR A 140 15.90 -0.04 -1.47
N GLN A 141 15.13 0.78 -2.20
CA GLN A 141 13.99 1.50 -1.62
C GLN A 141 13.01 0.54 -0.96
N GLU A 142 12.68 -0.57 -1.62
CA GLU A 142 11.74 -1.56 -1.09
C GLU A 142 12.26 -2.24 0.17
N ARG A 143 13.54 -2.63 0.19
CA ARG A 143 14.14 -3.22 1.38
C ARG A 143 14.12 -2.25 2.56
N ILE A 144 14.34 -0.95 2.33
CA ILE A 144 14.21 0.08 3.38
C ILE A 144 12.75 0.20 3.84
N LYS A 145 11.77 0.21 2.92
CA LYS A 145 10.34 0.18 3.25
C LYS A 145 9.98 -1.01 4.14
N ASN A 146 10.55 -2.17 3.83
CA ASN A 146 10.36 -3.41 4.58
C ASN A 146 11.24 -3.52 5.84
N GLY A 147 11.91 -2.44 6.24
CA GLY A 147 12.59 -2.33 7.53
C GLY A 147 14.06 -2.75 7.54
N SER A 148 14.70 -2.91 6.37
CA SER A 148 16.13 -3.19 6.27
C SER A 148 16.97 -1.93 6.54
N LYS A 149 18.19 -2.13 7.06
CA LYS A 149 19.19 -1.07 7.15
C LYS A 149 19.79 -0.84 5.77
N ALA A 150 19.95 0.41 5.34
CA ALA A 150 20.53 0.67 4.02
C ALA A 150 21.96 0.12 3.87
N SER A 151 22.74 0.19 4.94
CA SER A 151 24.12 -0.31 5.03
C SER A 151 24.23 -1.83 4.89
N SER A 152 23.16 -2.59 5.13
CA SER A 152 23.16 -4.05 4.96
C SER A 152 22.68 -4.50 3.58
N ILE A 153 22.32 -3.57 2.69
CA ILE A 153 21.81 -3.91 1.35
C ILE A 153 22.98 -3.88 0.36
N SER A 154 23.42 -5.04 -0.10
CA SER A 154 24.39 -5.16 -1.19
C SER A 154 23.73 -4.91 -2.55
N PHE A 155 24.56 -4.71 -3.59
CA PHE A 155 24.10 -4.80 -4.98
C PHE A 155 23.42 -6.15 -5.22
N MET A 156 22.38 -6.14 -6.06
CA MET A 156 21.60 -7.31 -6.46
C MET A 156 21.50 -7.34 -7.98
N GLY A 157 22.03 -8.41 -8.59
CA GLY A 157 21.81 -8.70 -9.99
C GLY A 157 20.58 -9.59 -10.19
N VAL A 158 19.98 -9.50 -11.38
CA VAL A 158 18.87 -10.35 -11.83
C VAL A 158 19.31 -11.40 -12.86
N SER A 159 20.52 -11.32 -13.39
CA SER A 159 21.05 -12.20 -14.43
C SER A 159 21.10 -13.66 -13.98
N VAL A 160 21.28 -13.91 -12.68
CA VAL A 160 21.21 -15.26 -12.12
C VAL A 160 19.81 -15.86 -12.27
N TYR A 161 18.77 -15.07 -12.04
CA TYR A 161 17.37 -15.49 -12.22
C TYR A 161 17.06 -15.73 -13.70
N LEU A 162 17.51 -14.83 -14.57
CA LEU A 162 17.39 -15.00 -16.03
C LEU A 162 18.07 -16.28 -16.52
N SER A 163 19.31 -16.53 -16.06
CA SER A 163 20.07 -17.73 -16.41
C SER A 163 19.35 -19.00 -15.94
N ASN A 164 18.84 -19.02 -14.71
CA ASN A 164 18.10 -20.17 -14.18
C ASN A 164 16.82 -20.44 -15.00
N LEU A 165 16.09 -19.39 -15.36
CA LEU A 165 14.90 -19.49 -16.19
C LEU A 165 15.23 -20.02 -17.58
N LEU A 166 16.24 -19.48 -18.26
CA LEU A 166 16.66 -19.92 -19.60
C LEU A 166 17.19 -21.35 -19.61
N GLN A 167 17.81 -21.80 -18.52
CA GLN A 167 18.26 -23.18 -18.37
C GLN A 167 17.09 -24.19 -18.36
N VAL A 168 15.94 -23.80 -17.79
CA VAL A 168 14.76 -24.68 -17.66
C VAL A 168 13.75 -24.46 -18.79
N PHE A 169 13.55 -23.20 -19.17
CA PHE A 169 12.63 -22.71 -20.19
C PHE A 169 13.44 -22.01 -21.29
N SER A 170 14.01 -22.79 -22.21
CA SER A 170 14.81 -22.26 -23.32
C SER A 170 14.02 -21.35 -24.27
N ASN A 171 12.68 -21.40 -24.22
CA ASN A 171 11.77 -20.53 -24.96
C ASN A 171 11.33 -19.29 -24.17
N ALA A 172 11.90 -19.02 -22.99
CA ALA A 172 11.57 -17.83 -22.21
C ALA A 172 11.95 -16.56 -22.97
N ARG A 173 11.03 -15.59 -22.98
CA ARG A 173 11.20 -14.30 -23.66
C ARG A 173 11.24 -13.18 -22.64
N PHE A 174 12.21 -12.29 -22.82
CA PHE A 174 12.42 -11.15 -21.95
C PHE A 174 12.32 -9.85 -22.75
N PHE A 175 11.73 -8.83 -22.14
CA PHE A 175 11.52 -7.52 -22.78
C PHE A 175 12.02 -6.40 -21.88
N ASP A 176 12.45 -5.29 -22.48
CA ASP A 176 12.83 -4.10 -21.72
C ASP A 176 11.59 -3.50 -21.03
N PHE A 177 11.68 -3.34 -19.72
CA PHE A 177 10.65 -2.71 -18.91
C PHE A 177 10.39 -1.25 -19.34
N LYS A 178 11.41 -0.54 -19.83
CA LYS A 178 11.28 0.83 -20.32
C LYS A 178 10.38 0.90 -21.56
N ASP A 179 10.53 -0.05 -22.48
CA ASP A 179 9.67 -0.16 -23.66
C ASP A 179 8.24 -0.52 -23.26
N ALA A 180 8.08 -1.44 -22.30
CA ALA A 180 6.77 -1.76 -21.74
C ALA A 180 6.11 -0.54 -21.07
N CYS A 181 6.87 0.33 -20.41
CA CYS A 181 6.36 1.58 -19.85
C CYS A 181 5.94 2.60 -20.92
N ALA A 182 6.59 2.59 -22.08
CA ALA A 182 6.30 3.50 -23.19
C ALA A 182 5.05 3.08 -24.00
N HIS A 183 4.55 1.86 -23.78
CA HIS A 183 3.30 1.39 -24.36
C HIS A 183 2.12 2.30 -23.97
N SER A 184 1.16 2.50 -24.88
CA SER A 184 0.01 3.40 -24.69
C SER A 184 -0.83 3.06 -23.45
N ASN A 185 -0.94 1.77 -23.16
CA ASN A 185 -1.62 1.21 -21.99
C ASN A 185 -0.65 0.78 -20.87
N GLY A 186 0.58 1.30 -20.91
CA GLY A 186 1.66 0.98 -19.97
C GLY A 186 2.06 -0.51 -19.97
N PRO A 187 2.79 -0.96 -18.93
CA PRO A 187 3.36 -2.31 -18.88
C PRO A 187 2.32 -3.44 -18.93
N VAL A 188 1.12 -3.19 -18.40
CA VAL A 188 0.03 -4.16 -18.43
C VAL A 188 -0.49 -4.34 -19.85
N GLY A 189 -0.71 -3.24 -20.58
CA GLY A 189 -1.10 -3.32 -21.99
C GLY A 189 -0.03 -4.00 -22.84
N PHE A 190 1.24 -3.65 -22.64
CA PHE A 190 2.35 -4.32 -23.32
C PHE A 190 2.35 -5.84 -23.07
N PHE A 191 2.14 -6.25 -21.82
CA PHE A 191 2.05 -7.67 -21.46
C PHE A 191 0.90 -8.37 -22.20
N LEU A 192 -0.30 -7.79 -22.22
CA LEU A 192 -1.46 -8.35 -22.91
C LEU A 192 -1.23 -8.49 -24.43
N ASP A 193 -0.63 -7.47 -25.05
CA ASP A 193 -0.29 -7.49 -26.49
C ASP A 193 0.71 -8.59 -26.81
N VAL A 194 1.77 -8.75 -26.00
CA VAL A 194 2.74 -9.84 -26.15
C VAL A 194 2.09 -11.21 -25.99
N CYS A 195 1.10 -11.32 -25.10
CA CYS A 195 0.33 -12.55 -24.89
C CYS A 195 -0.70 -12.83 -26.02
N GLY A 196 -0.97 -11.85 -26.88
CA GLY A 196 -2.04 -11.91 -27.87
C GLY A 196 -3.44 -11.91 -27.23
N ILE A 197 -3.62 -11.18 -26.13
CA ILE A 197 -4.88 -11.05 -25.39
C ILE A 197 -5.47 -9.67 -25.70
N ASP A 198 -6.54 -9.64 -26.47
CA ASP A 198 -7.21 -8.40 -26.89
C ASP A 198 -8.39 -8.09 -25.97
N VAL A 199 -8.12 -7.69 -24.72
CA VAL A 199 -9.16 -7.29 -23.77
C VAL A 199 -9.00 -5.84 -23.41
N GLU A 200 -10.06 -5.05 -23.63
CA GLU A 200 -10.13 -3.69 -23.14
C GLU A 200 -10.18 -3.69 -21.61
N MET A 201 -9.17 -3.10 -20.98
CA MET A 201 -9.03 -3.01 -19.53
C MET A 201 -8.47 -1.65 -19.15
N GLU A 202 -8.90 -1.14 -17.99
CA GLU A 202 -8.23 0.00 -17.35
C GLU A 202 -7.15 -0.53 -16.40
N PRO A 203 -5.85 -0.37 -16.71
CA PRO A 203 -4.78 -0.89 -15.89
C PRO A 203 -4.85 -0.36 -14.46
N VAL A 204 -4.71 -1.25 -13.48
CA VAL A 204 -4.54 -0.84 -12.09
C VAL A 204 -3.16 -0.22 -11.95
N ARG A 205 -3.11 1.07 -11.59
CA ARG A 205 -1.85 1.74 -11.27
C ARG A 205 -1.51 1.49 -9.80
N SER A 206 -0.40 0.79 -9.55
CA SER A 206 0.25 0.73 -8.24
C SER A 206 1.68 1.22 -8.40
N ASN A 207 1.92 2.51 -8.12
CA ASN A 207 3.24 3.10 -8.38
C ASN A 207 3.59 4.23 -7.42
N ASP A 208 3.69 3.92 -6.13
CA ASP A 208 4.12 4.92 -5.14
C ASP A 208 5.56 4.64 -4.70
N GLY A 209 6.48 5.01 -5.59
CA GLY A 209 7.85 5.30 -5.19
C GLY A 209 7.84 6.41 -4.13
N MET A 210 8.54 6.22 -3.03
CA MET A 210 8.64 7.28 -2.00
C MET A 210 9.69 8.31 -2.39
N CYS A 211 9.50 9.56 -1.94
CA CYS A 211 10.51 10.59 -2.14
C CYS A 211 11.75 10.35 -1.27
N ALA A 212 12.85 11.03 -1.60
CA ALA A 212 14.13 10.89 -0.89
C ALA A 212 14.04 11.24 0.61
N LYS A 213 13.24 12.26 0.99
CA LYS A 213 12.99 12.66 2.38
C LYS A 213 12.37 11.53 3.19
N ALA A 214 11.29 10.94 2.67
CA ALA A 214 10.58 9.84 3.29
C ALA A 214 11.48 8.62 3.51
N ILE A 215 12.25 8.24 2.48
CA ILE A 215 13.18 7.11 2.59
C ILE A 215 14.32 7.40 3.55
N SER A 216 14.88 8.60 3.57
CA SER A 216 15.93 8.98 4.52
C SER A 216 15.47 8.91 5.98
N LEU A 217 14.25 9.39 6.26
CA LEU A 217 13.66 9.27 7.60
C LEU A 217 13.45 7.80 7.98
N LEU A 218 12.90 6.99 7.08
CA LEU A 218 12.66 5.57 7.34
C LEU A 218 13.97 4.79 7.50
N GLU A 219 14.97 5.09 6.70
CA GLU A 219 16.31 4.53 6.82
C GLU A 219 16.92 4.84 8.18
N HIS A 220 16.86 6.10 8.62
CA HIS A 220 17.32 6.48 9.94
C HIS A 220 16.58 5.71 11.04
N PHE A 221 15.27 5.54 10.92
CA PHE A 221 14.47 4.73 11.84
C PHE A 221 14.93 3.26 11.87
N ASN A 222 15.14 2.66 10.70
CA ASN A 222 15.59 1.27 10.56
C ASN A 222 16.99 1.01 11.13
N GLN A 223 17.86 2.04 11.21
CA GLN A 223 19.18 1.88 11.82
C GLN A 223 19.09 1.41 13.27
N ARG A 224 18.11 1.94 14.03
CA ARG A 224 17.88 1.56 15.42
C ARG A 224 16.85 0.43 15.57
N TYR A 225 15.81 0.43 14.75
CA TYR A 225 14.67 -0.48 14.86
C TYR A 225 14.42 -1.27 13.56
N PRO A 226 15.35 -2.10 13.06
CA PRO A 226 15.12 -2.88 11.84
C PRO A 226 13.94 -3.86 12.01
N LYS A 227 13.31 -4.32 10.92
CA LYS A 227 12.19 -5.31 11.01
C LYS A 227 12.65 -6.64 11.59
N PHE A 228 13.84 -7.09 11.21
CA PHE A 228 14.42 -8.35 11.67
C PHE A 228 15.75 -8.11 12.39
N VAL A 229 15.99 -8.92 13.43
CA VAL A 229 17.30 -9.08 14.08
C VAL A 229 17.68 -10.54 13.94
N GLY A 230 18.66 -10.83 13.08
CA GLY A 230 18.91 -12.20 12.62
C GLY A 230 17.73 -12.72 11.80
N ALA A 231 17.19 -13.89 12.17
CA ALA A 231 16.06 -14.54 11.49
C ALA A 231 14.71 -14.31 12.20
N GLN A 232 14.66 -13.46 13.24
CA GLN A 232 13.46 -13.22 14.03
C GLN A 232 12.98 -11.78 13.89
N LEU A 233 11.66 -11.58 14.04
CA LEU A 233 11.07 -10.25 14.12
C LEU A 233 11.68 -9.49 15.31
N ASN A 234 12.02 -8.23 15.08
CA ASN A 234 12.59 -7.38 16.13
C ASN A 234 11.50 -6.99 17.14
N PRO A 235 11.58 -7.43 18.41
CA PRO A 235 10.57 -7.11 19.42
C PRO A 235 10.54 -5.62 19.77
N GLU A 236 11.64 -4.87 19.54
CA GLU A 236 11.70 -3.42 19.77
C GLU A 236 11.13 -2.60 18.61
N ARG A 237 10.87 -3.22 17.44
CA ARG A 237 10.30 -2.48 16.32
C ARG A 237 8.81 -2.30 16.57
N PRO A 238 8.31 -1.05 16.65
CA PRO A 238 6.90 -0.84 16.85
C PRO A 238 6.11 -1.26 15.62
N GLN A 239 4.88 -1.71 15.84
CA GLN A 239 3.94 -2.05 14.77
C GLN A 239 3.29 -0.82 14.11
N TYR A 240 3.88 0.37 14.26
CA TYR A 240 3.35 1.58 13.63
C TYR A 240 3.39 1.46 12.11
N VAL A 241 2.29 1.87 11.51
CA VAL A 241 2.17 1.92 10.05
C VAL A 241 2.82 3.22 9.55
N PHE A 242 3.96 3.10 8.86
CA PHE A 242 4.64 4.22 8.21
C PHE A 242 4.06 4.57 6.82
N ASN A 243 2.87 4.05 6.47
CA ASN A 243 2.27 4.26 5.15
C ASN A 243 2.06 5.75 4.83
N TRP A 244 1.85 6.59 5.85
CA TRP A 244 1.73 8.05 5.69
C TRP A 244 3.02 8.73 5.17
N LEU A 245 4.17 8.06 5.19
CA LEU A 245 5.39 8.56 4.55
C LEU A 245 5.24 8.71 3.03
N SER A 246 4.31 7.98 2.39
CA SER A 246 4.02 8.16 0.96
C SER A 246 3.36 9.50 0.64
N TRP A 247 2.78 10.18 1.64
CA TRP A 247 2.17 11.50 1.49
C TRP A 247 3.20 12.64 1.53
N ILE A 248 4.47 12.34 1.85
CA ILE A 248 5.55 13.32 1.79
C ILE A 248 6.00 13.45 0.34
N HIS A 249 5.80 14.63 -0.23
CA HIS A 249 6.19 14.94 -1.60
C HIS A 249 7.63 15.47 -1.67
N GLY A 250 8.30 15.19 -2.78
CA GLY A 250 9.66 15.65 -3.03
C GLY A 250 10.30 14.94 -4.19
N LYS A 251 11.61 15.15 -4.37
CA LYS A 251 12.39 14.44 -5.39
C LYS A 251 12.31 12.93 -5.16
N PRO A 252 12.13 12.12 -6.22
CA PRO A 252 12.20 10.67 -6.11
C PRO A 252 13.50 10.22 -5.44
N PHE A 253 13.42 9.15 -4.66
CA PHE A 253 14.61 8.55 -4.08
C PHE A 253 15.57 8.05 -5.18
N LYS A 254 16.85 8.39 -5.00
CA LYS A 254 17.97 7.80 -5.73
C LYS A 254 19.03 7.39 -4.71
N LEU A 255 19.80 6.36 -5.05
CA LEU A 255 21.03 6.02 -4.33
C LEU A 255 22.00 7.22 -4.31
N ASP A 256 22.76 7.32 -3.23
CA ASP A 256 23.79 8.34 -3.09
C ASP A 256 24.97 8.10 -4.04
N ALA A 257 25.71 9.17 -4.33
CA ALA A 257 26.80 9.16 -5.30
C ALA A 257 27.91 8.16 -4.93
N GLU A 258 28.23 8.05 -3.64
CA GLU A 258 29.29 7.18 -3.15
C GLU A 258 28.94 5.72 -3.40
N ARG A 259 27.74 5.30 -3.01
CA ARG A 259 27.25 3.94 -3.19
C ARG A 259 27.16 3.54 -4.66
N VAL A 260 26.69 4.45 -5.53
CA VAL A 260 26.66 4.20 -6.98
C VAL A 260 28.08 4.06 -7.53
N LYS A 261 29.01 4.94 -7.15
CA LYS A 261 30.41 4.86 -7.59
C LYS A 261 31.06 3.54 -7.17
N GLN A 262 30.87 3.12 -5.91
CA GLN A 262 31.40 1.87 -5.36
C GLN A 262 30.89 0.62 -6.07
N ASN A 263 29.69 0.67 -6.67
CA ASN A 263 29.05 -0.48 -7.31
C ASN A 263 28.91 -0.36 -8.83
N SER A 264 29.43 0.72 -9.44
CA SER A 264 29.28 1.00 -10.87
C SER A 264 29.81 -0.14 -11.74
N GLY A 265 30.96 -0.73 -11.40
CA GLY A 265 31.49 -1.90 -12.09
C GLY A 265 30.57 -3.13 -12.02
N LEU A 266 29.89 -3.35 -10.89
CA LEU A 266 28.92 -4.45 -10.74
C LEU A 266 27.65 -4.20 -11.56
N ILE A 267 27.15 -2.96 -11.57
CA ILE A 267 25.99 -2.53 -12.37
C ILE A 267 26.28 -2.76 -13.87
N LEU A 268 27.42 -2.30 -14.35
CA LEU A 268 27.80 -2.43 -15.77
C LEU A 268 28.03 -3.89 -16.17
N ALA A 269 28.73 -4.66 -15.35
CA ALA A 269 28.91 -6.09 -15.59
C ALA A 269 27.57 -6.85 -15.58
N GLU A 270 26.60 -6.40 -14.79
CA GLU A 270 25.25 -6.94 -14.79
C GLU A 270 24.49 -6.61 -16.07
N ALA A 271 24.59 -5.37 -16.56
CA ALA A 271 24.01 -4.96 -17.83
C ALA A 271 24.55 -5.82 -19.00
N GLU A 272 25.86 -6.07 -19.04
CA GLU A 272 26.49 -6.95 -20.03
C GLU A 272 25.99 -8.40 -19.94
N ARG A 273 25.87 -8.96 -18.72
CA ARG A 273 25.30 -10.30 -18.52
C ARG A 273 23.87 -10.40 -19.02
N ILE A 274 23.03 -9.41 -18.70
CA ILE A 274 21.64 -9.38 -19.19
C ILE A 274 21.60 -9.29 -20.71
N HIS A 275 22.45 -8.45 -21.32
CA HIS A 275 22.55 -8.37 -22.78
C HIS A 275 22.90 -9.72 -23.42
N HIS A 276 23.89 -10.43 -22.88
CA HIS A 276 24.25 -11.76 -23.38
C HIS A 276 23.12 -12.80 -23.26
N LEU A 277 22.29 -12.70 -22.20
CA LEU A 277 21.20 -13.64 -21.95
C LEU A 277 19.93 -13.31 -22.75
N THR A 278 19.67 -12.03 -23.02
CA THR A 278 18.35 -11.56 -23.49
C THR A 278 18.40 -10.76 -24.80
N GLY A 279 19.58 -10.28 -25.19
CA GLY A 279 19.77 -9.33 -26.28
C GLY A 279 19.40 -7.87 -25.94
N ILE A 280 18.85 -7.60 -24.76
CA ILE A 280 18.46 -6.24 -24.34
C ILE A 280 19.72 -5.41 -24.10
N GLU A 281 19.79 -4.22 -24.70
CA GLU A 281 20.93 -3.30 -24.53
C GLU A 281 20.62 -2.24 -23.47
N PHE A 282 21.42 -2.25 -22.40
CA PHE A 282 21.40 -1.22 -21.36
C PHE A 282 22.66 -0.33 -21.43
N ALA A 283 22.73 0.66 -20.53
CA ALA A 283 23.86 1.59 -20.46
C ALA A 283 25.20 0.85 -20.29
N ARG A 284 26.20 1.27 -21.06
CA ARG A 284 27.57 0.69 -21.03
C ARG A 284 28.56 1.51 -20.19
N GLU A 285 28.13 2.66 -19.70
CA GLU A 285 28.93 3.56 -18.87
C GLU A 285 28.08 4.11 -17.73
N ALA A 286 28.74 4.45 -16.62
CA ALA A 286 28.06 5.03 -15.47
C ALA A 286 27.50 6.41 -15.81
N GLN A 287 26.26 6.67 -15.40
CA GLN A 287 25.56 7.91 -15.73
C GLN A 287 25.48 8.84 -14.51
N GLU A 288 25.63 10.15 -14.71
CA GLU A 288 25.40 11.14 -13.64
C GLU A 288 23.94 11.13 -13.15
N SER A 289 23.01 10.71 -14.01
CA SER A 289 21.60 10.55 -13.68
C SER A 289 21.33 9.45 -12.63
N TRP A 290 22.29 8.56 -12.37
CA TRP A 290 22.15 7.45 -11.40
C TRP A 290 22.23 7.87 -9.95
N TYR A 291 22.52 9.13 -9.65
CA TYR A 291 22.49 9.58 -8.27
C TYR A 291 21.99 10.99 -8.21
N THR A 292 21.64 11.41 -7.01
CA THR A 292 21.39 12.81 -6.71
C THR A 292 21.93 13.02 -5.32
N ASP A 293 22.77 14.03 -5.15
CA ASP A 293 23.18 14.44 -3.81
C ASP A 293 21.92 14.78 -3.02
N VAL A 294 21.64 13.95 -2.01
CA VAL A 294 20.49 14.10 -1.12
C VAL A 294 20.78 15.18 -0.08
N ASN A 295 21.17 16.36 -0.55
CA ASN A 295 21.17 17.60 0.22
C ASN A 295 19.78 18.23 0.11
N PHE A 296 18.76 17.54 0.62
CA PHE A 296 17.43 18.13 0.75
C PHE A 296 17.30 18.83 2.10
N ARG A 297 16.49 19.88 2.11
CA ARG A 297 16.05 20.54 3.34
C ARG A 297 14.67 20.02 3.73
N TRP A 298 14.34 20.09 5.01
CA TRP A 298 12.99 19.86 5.51
C TRP A 298 12.27 21.20 5.68
N PRO A 299 11.25 21.49 4.87
CA PRO A 299 10.34 22.58 5.17
C PRO A 299 9.70 22.38 6.54
N ARG A 300 9.57 23.46 7.33
CA ARG A 300 9.00 23.40 8.69
C ARG A 300 7.63 22.71 8.72
N ASN A 301 6.76 22.99 7.76
CA ASN A 301 5.43 22.39 7.65
C ASN A 301 5.47 20.87 7.43
N GLU A 302 6.45 20.36 6.68
CA GLU A 302 6.61 18.92 6.47
C GLU A 302 7.21 18.23 7.70
N ALA A 303 8.18 18.86 8.38
CA ALA A 303 8.70 18.34 9.63
C ALA A 303 7.60 18.27 10.71
N LEU A 304 6.77 19.30 10.81
CA LEU A 304 5.57 19.31 11.67
C LEU A 304 4.58 18.22 11.28
N PHE A 305 4.36 18.00 9.98
CA PHE A 305 3.50 16.93 9.48
C PHE A 305 3.97 15.55 9.99
N VAL A 306 5.28 15.31 10.03
CA VAL A 306 5.88 14.09 10.59
C VAL A 306 5.69 14.04 12.11
N LEU A 307 6.08 15.08 12.85
CA LEU A 307 6.01 15.11 14.32
C LEU A 307 4.58 14.91 14.83
N ARG A 308 3.58 15.50 14.16
CA ARG A 308 2.15 15.26 14.47
C ARG A 308 1.78 13.79 14.39
N ARG A 309 2.35 13.07 13.42
CA ARG A 309 2.12 11.65 13.20
C ARG A 309 2.93 10.78 14.14
N THR A 310 3.74 11.34 15.03
CA THR A 310 4.42 10.59 16.11
C THR A 310 3.74 10.78 17.47
N LEU A 311 2.59 11.46 17.55
CA LEU A 311 1.93 11.81 18.84
C LEU A 311 1.74 10.60 19.78
N PHE A 312 1.35 9.45 19.24
CA PHE A 312 1.13 8.22 20.01
C PHE A 312 2.29 7.22 19.91
N PHE A 313 3.45 7.66 19.42
CA PHE A 313 4.64 6.82 19.47
C PHE A 313 5.17 6.78 20.90
N GLU A 314 5.81 5.68 21.27
CA GLU A 314 6.56 5.61 22.51
C GLU A 314 7.66 6.68 22.53
N HIS A 315 7.99 7.18 23.72
CA HIS A 315 8.97 8.26 23.90
C HIS A 315 10.30 7.97 23.19
N GLN A 316 10.79 6.73 23.26
CA GLN A 316 12.03 6.32 22.59
C GLN A 316 11.98 6.45 21.06
N HIS A 317 10.85 6.13 20.44
CA HIS A 317 10.67 6.24 18.99
C HIS A 317 10.48 7.69 18.55
N LYS A 318 9.77 8.50 19.36
CA LYS A 318 9.68 9.97 19.17
C LYS A 318 11.06 10.61 19.21
N LYS A 319 11.85 10.28 20.24
CA LYS A 319 13.20 10.78 20.41
C LYS A 319 14.05 10.49 19.18
N HIS A 320 14.00 9.27 18.66
CA HIS A 320 14.74 8.89 17.46
C HIS A 320 14.35 9.70 16.22
N ILE A 321 13.08 10.08 16.08
CA ILE A 321 12.61 10.96 15.00
C ILE A 321 12.99 12.43 15.24
N VAL A 322 13.01 12.89 16.50
CA VAL A 322 13.49 14.24 16.84
C VAL A 322 15.00 14.36 16.57
N ASP A 323 15.79 13.35 16.97
CA ASP A 323 17.22 13.26 16.69
C ASP A 323 17.50 13.28 15.18
N TYR A 324 16.62 12.68 14.37
CA TYR A 324 16.67 12.80 12.91
C TYR A 324 16.58 14.25 12.45
N PHE A 325 15.59 15.01 12.95
CA PHE A 325 15.34 16.40 12.56
C PHE A 325 16.40 17.38 13.07
N ASN A 326 16.99 17.12 14.23
CA ASN A 326 18.08 17.93 14.79
C ASN A 326 19.35 17.98 13.91
N ARG A 327 19.44 17.11 12.89
CA ARG A 327 20.52 17.11 11.90
C ARG A 327 20.30 18.11 10.76
N PHE A 328 19.14 18.76 10.72
CA PHE A 328 18.76 19.71 9.68
C PHE A 328 18.52 21.09 10.29
N GLU A 329 18.90 22.13 9.55
CA GLU A 329 18.53 23.51 9.89
C GLU A 329 17.06 23.74 9.49
N ILE A 330 16.14 23.57 10.43
CA ILE A 330 14.71 23.79 10.24
C ILE A 330 14.28 24.95 11.14
N GLU A 331 13.82 26.04 10.53
CA GLU A 331 13.44 27.26 11.23
C GLU A 331 12.38 27.01 12.32
N CYS A 332 12.70 27.38 13.56
CA CYS A 332 11.79 27.34 14.72
C CYS A 332 11.09 25.98 14.91
N ILE A 333 11.81 24.87 14.75
CA ILE A 333 11.29 23.51 14.99
C ILE A 333 11.57 23.01 16.40
N GLU A 334 12.55 23.59 17.11
CA GLU A 334 13.11 23.07 18.35
C GLU A 334 12.03 22.96 19.44
N ALA A 335 11.23 24.02 19.61
CA ALA A 335 10.12 24.04 20.57
C ALA A 335 9.03 23.01 20.23
N GLU A 336 8.85 22.68 18.95
CA GLU A 336 7.86 21.69 18.51
C GLU A 336 8.41 20.28 18.72
N CYS A 337 9.68 20.04 18.41
CA CYS A 337 10.39 18.81 18.73
C CYS A 337 10.32 18.50 20.23
N GLU A 338 10.62 19.49 21.09
CA GLU A 338 10.54 19.34 22.54
C GLU A 338 9.10 19.03 22.99
N PHE A 339 8.12 19.77 22.47
CA PHE A 339 6.71 19.54 22.75
C PHE A 339 6.27 18.11 22.40
N TYR A 340 6.50 17.65 21.16
CA TYR A 340 6.07 16.33 20.72
C TYR A 340 6.85 15.19 21.40
N LEU A 341 8.09 15.44 21.85
CA LEU A 341 8.89 14.47 22.59
C LEU A 341 8.39 14.27 24.02
N GLN A 342 8.01 15.36 24.69
CA GLN A 342 7.49 15.35 26.07
C GLN A 342 6.01 14.98 26.13
N PHE A 343 5.27 15.11 25.03
CA PHE A 343 3.85 14.78 24.98
C PHE A 343 3.62 13.28 25.25
N ASP A 344 3.03 12.95 26.39
CA ASP A 344 2.51 11.61 26.69
C ASP A 344 1.02 11.55 26.33
N ALA A 345 0.71 10.80 25.28
CA ALA A 345 -0.66 10.66 24.82
C ALA A 345 -1.52 9.86 25.81
N GLN A 346 -0.95 8.91 26.56
CA GLN A 346 -1.70 8.10 27.51
C GLN A 346 -2.01 8.92 28.76
N GLU A 347 -1.02 9.64 29.30
CA GLU A 347 -1.23 10.60 30.38
C GLU A 347 -2.27 11.67 29.99
N PHE A 348 -2.20 12.16 28.74
CA PHE A 348 -3.17 13.10 28.19
C PHE A 348 -4.58 12.50 28.11
N LEU A 349 -4.75 11.26 27.64
CA LEU A 349 -6.06 10.61 27.57
C LEU A 349 -6.63 10.29 28.96
N ASP A 350 -5.75 9.93 29.91
CA ASP A 350 -6.13 9.54 31.27
C ASP A 350 -6.44 10.75 32.17
N ASN A 351 -5.81 11.91 31.94
CA ASN A 351 -5.97 13.11 32.76
C ASN A 351 -6.92 14.18 32.18
N SER A 352 -7.44 14.01 30.96
CA SER A 352 -8.26 15.04 30.31
C SER A 352 -9.76 14.93 30.63
N ALA A 353 -10.20 15.67 31.66
CA ALA A 353 -11.32 16.58 31.40
C ALA A 353 -10.79 17.65 30.44
N PRO A 354 -11.47 17.93 29.32
CA PRO A 354 -10.89 18.76 28.26
C PRO A 354 -10.46 20.12 28.85
N ASN A 355 -9.22 20.55 28.70
CA ASN A 355 -8.73 21.82 29.26
C ASN A 355 -8.01 22.64 28.17
N ASP A 356 -7.47 23.80 28.55
CA ASP A 356 -6.83 24.74 27.62
C ASP A 356 -5.64 24.16 26.84
N ASP A 357 -4.96 23.13 27.36
CA ASP A 357 -3.84 22.45 26.70
C ASP A 357 -4.32 21.59 25.52
N VAL A 358 -5.48 20.95 25.67
CA VAL A 358 -6.18 20.23 24.57
C VAL A 358 -6.50 21.19 23.43
N CYS A 359 -6.94 22.40 23.79
CA CYS A 359 -7.28 23.41 22.82
C CYS A 359 -6.02 23.99 22.14
N LEU A 360 -4.91 24.15 22.88
CA LEU A 360 -3.61 24.59 22.37
C LEU A 360 -3.01 23.57 21.39
N LEU A 361 -3.10 22.28 21.72
CA LEU A 361 -2.73 21.17 20.83
C LEU A 361 -3.52 21.25 19.52
N LEU A 362 -4.82 21.50 19.57
CA LEU A 362 -5.67 21.58 18.37
C LEU A 362 -5.51 22.87 17.57
N THR A 363 -5.25 23.98 18.26
CA THR A 363 -4.88 25.25 17.62
C THR A 363 -3.57 25.10 16.85
N ARG A 364 -2.63 24.25 17.34
CA ARG A 364 -1.35 23.96 16.67
C ARG A 364 -1.42 22.84 15.65
N VAL A 365 -2.26 21.82 15.86
CA VAL A 365 -2.36 20.63 15.00
C VAL A 365 -3.17 20.93 13.74
N GLU A 366 -4.22 21.76 13.79
CA GLU A 366 -4.93 22.14 12.56
C GLU A 366 -5.57 23.53 12.67
N ARG A 367 -4.77 24.59 12.48
CA ARG A 367 -5.31 25.95 12.31
C ARG A 367 -6.33 26.03 11.15
N GLN A 368 -6.15 25.22 10.11
CA GLN A 368 -7.06 25.17 8.95
C GLN A 368 -8.37 24.43 9.25
N VAL A 369 -8.33 23.24 9.86
CA VAL A 369 -9.56 22.52 10.25
C VAL A 369 -10.30 23.26 11.36
N TYR A 370 -9.56 23.94 12.25
CA TYR A 370 -10.11 24.89 13.20
C TYR A 370 -10.79 26.07 12.48
N GLN A 371 -10.15 26.71 11.51
CA GLN A 371 -10.74 27.83 10.74
C GLN A 371 -11.99 27.37 9.97
N ASP A 372 -11.91 26.26 9.23
CA ASP A 372 -12.99 25.75 8.40
C ASP A 372 -14.21 25.36 9.25
N LEU A 373 -13.99 24.70 10.38
CA LEU A 373 -15.08 24.36 11.29
C LEU A 373 -15.57 25.57 12.11
N HIS A 374 -14.70 26.52 12.44
CA HIS A 374 -15.07 27.75 13.13
C HIS A 374 -15.95 28.64 12.24
N ASP A 375 -15.60 28.77 10.97
CA ASP A 375 -16.34 29.54 9.96
C ASP A 375 -17.72 28.91 9.73
N ILE A 376 -17.82 27.59 9.66
CA ILE A 376 -19.09 26.84 9.62
C ILE A 376 -19.95 27.11 10.88
N CYS A 377 -19.34 27.23 12.05
CA CYS A 377 -20.06 27.53 13.30
C CYS A 377 -20.50 29.00 13.39
N GLN A 378 -19.72 29.95 12.87
CA GLN A 378 -20.05 31.38 12.85
C GLN A 378 -21.19 31.69 11.86
N GLU A 379 -21.28 30.95 10.75
CA GLU A 379 -22.35 31.15 9.76
C GLU A 379 -23.73 30.67 10.20
N THR A 380 -23.85 29.90 11.29
CA THR A 380 -25.10 29.20 11.62
C THR A 380 -25.81 29.65 12.90
N ASP A 381 -25.31 30.65 13.62
CA ASP A 381 -25.89 31.37 14.80
C ASP A 381 -26.55 30.55 15.94
N GLU A 382 -26.64 29.22 15.82
CA GLU A 382 -27.52 28.38 16.65
C GLU A 382 -26.76 27.37 17.52
N ILE A 383 -25.45 27.16 17.32
CA ILE A 383 -24.67 26.22 18.14
C ILE A 383 -23.27 26.78 18.43
N ARG A 384 -22.99 27.03 19.71
CA ARG A 384 -21.64 27.30 20.21
C ARG A 384 -21.10 26.03 20.86
N PHE A 385 -20.21 25.32 20.17
CA PHE A 385 -19.36 24.35 20.86
C PHE A 385 -18.50 25.11 21.86
N ASN A 386 -18.47 24.66 23.11
CA ASN A 386 -17.41 25.14 23.97
C ASN A 386 -16.07 24.57 23.48
N LYS A 387 -14.98 25.26 23.82
CA LYS A 387 -13.60 24.90 23.42
C LYS A 387 -13.28 23.42 23.69
N GLN A 388 -13.90 22.86 24.74
CA GLN A 388 -13.72 21.50 25.22
C GLN A 388 -14.37 20.43 24.31
N GLU A 389 -15.63 20.61 23.92
CA GLU A 389 -16.40 19.67 23.07
C GLU A 389 -15.81 19.57 21.67
N PHE A 390 -15.42 20.71 21.12
CA PHE A 390 -14.72 20.79 19.84
C PHE A 390 -13.38 20.05 19.90
N SER A 391 -12.71 20.15 21.05
CA SER A 391 -11.40 19.56 21.20
C SER A 391 -11.42 18.04 21.18
N VAL A 392 -12.44 17.46 21.80
CA VAL A 392 -12.72 16.03 21.76
C VAL A 392 -13.07 15.55 20.35
N LEU A 393 -13.80 16.34 19.55
CA LEU A 393 -14.17 16.01 18.17
C LEU A 393 -12.96 15.98 17.23
N ALA A 394 -12.06 16.96 17.33
CA ALA A 394 -10.85 16.99 16.52
C ALA A 394 -9.84 15.89 16.92
N LEU A 395 -9.72 15.57 18.21
CA LEU A 395 -9.00 14.39 18.69
C LEU A 395 -9.59 13.08 18.13
N LYS A 396 -10.92 12.96 18.11
CA LYS A 396 -11.62 11.81 17.53
C LYS A 396 -11.37 11.67 16.02
N TRP A 397 -11.32 12.79 15.29
CA TRP A 397 -10.97 12.80 13.86
C TRP A 397 -9.52 12.36 13.62
N LEU A 398 -8.57 12.89 14.40
CA LEU A 398 -7.14 12.56 14.32
C LEU A 398 -6.83 11.08 14.63
N VAL A 399 -7.58 10.48 15.56
CA VAL A 399 -7.50 9.04 15.87
C VAL A 399 -8.08 8.20 14.71
N PHE A 400 -9.16 8.68 14.08
CA PHE A 400 -9.86 7.96 13.00
C PHE A 400 -9.12 7.97 11.66
N GLU A 401 -8.43 9.07 11.32
CA GLU A 401 -7.61 9.16 10.09
C GLU A 401 -6.44 8.16 10.09
N ARG A 402 -6.07 7.64 11.27
CA ARG A 402 -4.83 6.91 11.47
C ARG A 402 -4.94 5.39 11.38
N THR A 403 -6.11 4.79 11.60
CA THR A 403 -6.16 3.34 11.81
C THR A 403 -6.54 2.53 10.58
N GLY A 404 -7.51 2.90 9.74
CA GLY A 404 -7.93 2.08 8.57
C GLY A 404 -8.52 0.69 8.92
N HIS A 405 -8.07 0.08 10.01
CA HIS A 405 -8.61 -1.03 10.76
C HIS A 405 -8.22 -0.84 12.23
N GLU A 406 -9.20 -0.60 13.10
CA GLU A 406 -9.59 -1.52 14.18
C GLU A 406 -10.66 -0.89 15.06
N LYS A 407 -11.82 -1.57 15.13
CA LYS A 407 -12.96 -1.23 15.99
C LYS A 407 -12.63 -1.23 17.49
N ARG A 408 -11.53 -1.86 17.91
CA ARG A 408 -11.26 -2.21 19.31
C ARG A 408 -10.77 -1.02 20.13
N ILE A 409 -9.77 -0.28 19.64
CA ILE A 409 -9.26 0.93 20.33
C ILE A 409 -10.34 2.01 20.41
N ALA A 410 -11.12 2.18 19.34
CA ALA A 410 -12.27 3.07 19.34
C ALA A 410 -13.29 2.62 20.41
N LYS A 411 -13.67 1.33 20.41
CA LYS A 411 -14.64 0.76 21.36
C LYS A 411 -14.19 0.90 22.82
N ASP A 412 -12.95 0.54 23.14
CA ASP A 412 -12.40 0.62 24.50
C ASP A 412 -12.34 2.08 24.99
N PHE A 413 -12.00 3.03 24.10
CA PHE A 413 -12.04 4.47 24.38
C PHE A 413 -13.48 5.02 24.53
N PHE A 414 -14.43 4.49 23.75
CA PHE A 414 -15.85 4.88 23.80
C PHE A 414 -16.59 4.33 25.03
N GLU A 415 -16.17 3.18 25.55
CA GLU A 415 -16.70 2.54 26.76
C GLU A 415 -16.22 3.23 28.05
N GLN A 416 -15.04 3.86 28.04
CA GLN A 416 -14.47 4.52 29.24
C GLN A 416 -15.03 5.93 29.53
N THR A 417 -15.59 6.62 28.52
CA THR A 417 -16.06 8.01 28.67
C THR A 417 -17.55 8.07 29.04
N ASN A 418 -17.87 7.83 30.29
CA ASN A 418 -19.24 7.65 30.78
C ASN A 418 -20.09 8.94 30.77
N ASN A 419 -20.77 9.26 29.66
CA ASN A 419 -21.95 10.14 29.62
C ASN A 419 -22.70 10.00 28.28
N ALA A 420 -23.76 9.18 28.26
CA ALA A 420 -24.46 8.75 27.05
C ALA A 420 -25.47 9.79 26.49
N VAL A 421 -25.96 10.72 27.32
CA VAL A 421 -27.15 11.54 26.99
C VAL A 421 -26.82 12.78 26.12
N HIS A 422 -25.59 13.27 26.13
CA HIS A 422 -25.17 14.38 25.25
C HIS A 422 -24.53 13.92 23.92
N ARG A 423 -24.33 12.60 23.73
CA ARG A 423 -23.61 12.05 22.57
C ARG A 423 -24.45 12.00 21.30
N SER A 424 -25.71 11.60 21.39
CA SER A 424 -26.58 11.42 20.23
C SER A 424 -26.92 12.75 19.57
N ASP A 425 -27.31 13.73 20.37
CA ASP A 425 -27.96 14.94 19.88
C ASP A 425 -26.95 15.88 19.20
N ILE A 426 -25.75 15.99 19.78
CA ILE A 426 -24.65 16.78 19.20
C ILE A 426 -24.17 16.19 17.86
N LEU A 427 -24.00 14.86 17.80
CA LEU A 427 -23.55 14.18 16.58
C LEU A 427 -24.65 14.15 15.50
N LEU A 428 -25.92 14.04 15.90
CA LEU A 428 -27.09 14.18 15.00
C LEU A 428 -27.17 15.57 14.39
N GLU A 429 -26.90 16.62 15.16
CA GLU A 429 -27.02 18.00 14.71
C GLU A 429 -25.84 18.44 13.83
N ILE A 430 -24.62 17.99 14.14
CA ILE A 430 -23.44 18.10 13.26
C ILE A 430 -23.71 17.36 11.93
N GLY A 431 -24.21 16.12 11.99
CA GLY A 431 -24.57 15.35 10.80
C GLY A 431 -25.65 16.05 9.95
N HIS A 432 -26.64 16.68 10.59
CA HIS A 432 -27.72 17.39 9.92
C HIS A 432 -27.24 18.68 9.21
N LYS A 433 -26.33 19.46 9.83
CA LYS A 433 -25.79 20.70 9.24
C LYS A 433 -24.76 20.44 8.14
N LEU A 434 -23.89 19.44 8.31
CA LEU A 434 -22.95 18.97 7.28
C LEU A 434 -23.66 18.40 6.04
N LEU A 435 -24.89 17.89 6.19
CA LEU A 435 -25.73 17.41 5.09
C LEU A 435 -26.56 18.50 4.41
N THR A 436 -26.74 19.69 4.99
CA THR A 436 -27.64 20.73 4.44
C THR A 436 -26.88 21.86 3.73
N GLN A 437 -25.59 22.08 4.04
CA GLN A 437 -24.75 23.00 3.28
C GLN A 437 -23.97 22.30 2.14
N ARG A 438 -23.55 23.06 1.13
CA ARG A 438 -22.68 22.63 0.00
C ARG A 438 -21.24 22.32 0.45
N SER A 439 -21.06 21.73 1.63
CA SER A 439 -19.74 21.33 2.11
C SER A 439 -19.23 20.14 1.28
N ARG A 440 -18.00 20.27 0.79
CA ARG A 440 -17.23 19.26 0.05
C ARG A 440 -16.77 18.12 0.97
N LEU A 441 -17.65 17.61 1.81
CA LEU A 441 -17.35 16.40 2.57
C LEU A 441 -17.51 15.21 1.63
N SER A 442 -16.45 14.40 1.58
CA SER A 442 -16.47 13.16 0.83
C SER A 442 -17.59 12.26 1.35
N LEU A 443 -18.21 11.50 0.45
CA LEU A 443 -19.26 10.53 0.81
C LEU A 443 -18.81 9.56 1.93
N TYR A 444 -17.48 9.33 2.05
CA TYR A 444 -16.83 8.60 3.14
C TYR A 444 -17.16 9.15 4.53
N GLN A 445 -17.06 10.47 4.69
CA GLN A 445 -17.29 11.16 5.96
C GLN A 445 -18.78 11.09 6.32
N LEU A 446 -19.66 11.18 5.33
CA LEU A 446 -21.11 11.10 5.52
C LEU A 446 -21.61 9.69 5.89
N VAL A 447 -21.05 8.65 5.28
CA VAL A 447 -21.39 7.24 5.58
C VAL A 447 -20.85 6.83 6.95
N THR A 448 -19.65 7.30 7.30
CA THR A 448 -19.02 7.06 8.61
C THR A 448 -19.82 7.69 9.75
N VAL A 449 -20.26 8.95 9.60
CA VAL A 449 -21.12 9.63 10.58
C VAL A 449 -22.45 8.90 10.77
N ALA A 450 -23.05 8.38 9.69
CA ALA A 450 -24.28 7.62 9.76
C ALA A 450 -24.13 6.23 10.40
N TYR A 451 -22.97 5.60 10.26
CA TYR A 451 -22.66 4.31 10.88
C TYR A 451 -22.42 4.41 12.39
N LEU A 452 -21.93 5.56 12.88
CA LEU A 452 -21.63 5.80 14.30
C LEU A 452 -22.84 6.25 15.12
N LEU A 453 -23.94 6.61 14.47
CA LEU A 453 -25.19 7.04 15.09
C LEU A 453 -26.16 5.86 15.15
N GLU A 454 -26.06 5.04 16.20
CA GLU A 454 -26.86 3.82 16.38
C GLU A 454 -28.39 4.06 16.34
N ASP A 455 -28.86 5.29 16.64
CA ASP A 455 -30.28 5.67 16.64
C ASP A 455 -30.66 6.73 15.57
N GLY A 456 -29.96 6.71 14.42
CA GLY A 456 -30.05 7.74 13.37
C GLY A 456 -31.18 7.59 12.33
N SER A 457 -32.44 7.33 12.74
CA SER A 457 -33.56 7.11 11.80
C SER A 457 -33.80 8.26 10.80
N LYS A 458 -33.69 9.51 11.26
CA LYS A 458 -33.78 10.71 10.39
C LYS A 458 -32.61 10.84 9.43
N LEU A 459 -31.38 10.56 9.90
CA LEU A 459 -30.16 10.67 9.09
C LEU A 459 -30.12 9.61 7.99
N LYS A 460 -30.52 8.37 8.30
CA LYS A 460 -30.70 7.29 7.32
C LYS A 460 -31.68 7.68 6.20
N SER A 461 -32.79 8.35 6.54
CA SER A 461 -33.77 8.80 5.54
C SER A 461 -33.22 9.90 4.60
N LEU A 462 -32.41 10.81 5.13
CA LEU A 462 -31.83 11.93 4.38
C LEU A 462 -30.73 11.46 3.43
N LEU A 463 -29.89 10.53 3.90
CA LEU A 463 -28.89 9.84 3.10
C LEU A 463 -29.54 9.02 1.98
N LEU A 464 -30.61 8.27 2.27
CA LEU A 464 -31.38 7.58 1.25
C LEU A 464 -31.89 8.54 0.16
N LYS A 465 -32.41 9.68 0.59
CA LYS A 465 -32.96 10.71 -0.32
C LYS A 465 -31.87 11.30 -1.22
N ARG A 466 -30.65 11.50 -0.71
CA ARG A 466 -29.49 11.96 -1.51
C ARG A 466 -28.92 10.88 -2.42
N LEU A 467 -28.81 9.63 -1.95
CA LEU A 467 -28.38 8.50 -2.77
C LEU A 467 -29.35 8.31 -3.95
N ARG A 468 -30.66 8.43 -3.73
CA ARG A 468 -31.67 8.38 -4.79
C ARG A 468 -31.67 9.56 -5.74
N ALA A 469 -31.13 10.71 -5.34
CA ALA A 469 -30.98 11.86 -6.22
C ALA A 469 -29.84 11.66 -7.23
N HIS A 470 -28.92 10.72 -6.98
CA HIS A 470 -27.82 10.40 -7.88
C HIS A 470 -28.29 9.42 -8.99
N PRO A 471 -28.00 9.67 -10.28
CA PRO A 471 -28.57 8.91 -11.41
C PRO A 471 -28.35 7.39 -11.35
N HIS A 472 -27.22 6.96 -10.79
CA HIS A 472 -26.81 5.56 -10.73
C HIS A 472 -27.20 4.83 -9.43
N LEU A 473 -27.81 5.51 -8.46
CA LEU A 473 -28.13 4.95 -7.13
C LEU A 473 -29.62 5.11 -6.75
N ARG A 474 -30.46 5.39 -7.76
CA ARG A 474 -31.93 5.55 -7.62
C ARG A 474 -32.63 4.32 -7.05
N GLU A 475 -32.08 3.14 -7.25
CA GLU A 475 -32.73 1.86 -6.93
C GLU A 475 -32.53 1.40 -5.47
N VAL A 476 -31.79 2.16 -4.64
CA VAL A 476 -31.58 1.79 -3.23
C VAL A 476 -32.86 2.01 -2.42
N GLY A 477 -33.53 0.90 -2.04
CA GLY A 477 -34.85 0.84 -1.40
C GLY A 477 -34.85 1.16 0.10
N SER A 478 -33.81 0.74 0.80
CA SER A 478 -33.58 1.01 2.23
C SER A 478 -32.06 1.07 2.49
N PHE A 479 -31.66 1.59 3.66
CA PHE A 479 -30.25 1.57 4.04
C PHE A 479 -29.81 0.16 4.46
N ASP A 480 -30.77 -0.68 4.86
CA ASP A 480 -30.55 -2.07 5.25
C ASP A 480 -30.40 -2.99 4.02
N ASP A 481 -30.94 -2.59 2.85
CA ASP A 481 -30.71 -3.26 1.55
C ASP A 481 -29.23 -3.16 1.09
N VAL A 482 -28.49 -2.18 1.64
CA VAL A 482 -27.05 -1.98 1.42
C VAL A 482 -26.23 -2.86 2.37
N ILE A 483 -26.84 -3.39 3.45
CA ILE A 483 -26.17 -4.04 4.58
C ILE A 483 -26.76 -5.45 4.83
N SER A 484 -27.03 -6.24 3.78
CA SER A 484 -27.21 -7.69 3.96
C SER A 484 -25.84 -8.36 4.13
N GLN A 485 -25.72 -9.34 5.04
CA GLN A 485 -24.42 -9.83 5.53
C GLN A 485 -23.53 -10.47 4.45
N GLU A 486 -24.09 -10.98 3.36
CA GLU A 486 -23.36 -11.79 2.36
C GLU A 486 -22.79 -10.96 1.20
N GLU A 487 -23.27 -9.71 0.99
CA GLU A 487 -22.77 -8.79 -0.05
C GLU A 487 -21.89 -7.65 0.48
N ARG A 488 -21.60 -7.63 1.80
CA ARG A 488 -20.86 -6.54 2.47
C ARG A 488 -19.51 -6.23 1.85
N THR A 489 -18.74 -7.24 1.44
CA THR A 489 -17.38 -7.03 0.91
C THR A 489 -17.40 -6.54 -0.53
N ASN A 490 -18.27 -7.10 -1.38
CA ASN A 490 -18.35 -6.73 -2.79
C ASN A 490 -18.99 -5.36 -3.00
N LYS A 491 -20.02 -5.00 -2.22
CA LYS A 491 -20.67 -3.69 -2.30
C LYS A 491 -19.85 -2.58 -1.63
N LEU A 492 -19.08 -2.88 -0.57
CA LEU A 492 -18.10 -1.95 0.01
C LEU A 492 -16.95 -1.68 -0.98
N ASN A 493 -16.46 -2.70 -1.69
CA ASN A 493 -15.48 -2.52 -2.75
C ASN A 493 -16.03 -1.76 -3.97
N MET A 494 -17.32 -1.94 -4.31
CA MET A 494 -18.02 -1.14 -5.31
C MET A 494 -18.14 0.33 -4.89
N LEU A 495 -18.46 0.59 -3.62
CA LEU A 495 -18.49 1.92 -3.02
C LEU A 495 -17.10 2.57 -3.01
N ILE A 496 -16.06 1.85 -2.58
CA ILE A 496 -14.66 2.33 -2.61
C ILE A 496 -14.20 2.62 -4.06
N SER A 497 -14.60 1.79 -5.03
CA SER A 497 -14.33 1.99 -6.47
C SER A 497 -15.03 3.23 -7.03
N LEU A 498 -16.30 3.44 -6.70
CA LEU A 498 -17.07 4.65 -7.05
C LEU A 498 -16.46 5.90 -6.39
N MET A 499 -15.97 5.79 -5.16
CA MET A 499 -15.32 6.87 -4.41
C MET A 499 -13.94 7.24 -4.98
N LYS A 500 -13.17 6.25 -5.46
CA LYS A 500 -11.92 6.49 -6.20
C LYS A 500 -12.17 7.19 -7.54
N ARG A 501 -13.26 6.85 -8.25
CA ARG A 501 -13.67 7.55 -9.49
C ARG A 501 -14.17 8.97 -9.24
N TRP A 502 -14.91 9.21 -8.16
CA TRP A 502 -15.37 10.54 -7.78
C TRP A 502 -14.21 11.48 -7.45
N HIS A 503 -13.22 11.03 -6.66
CA HIS A 503 -12.04 11.83 -6.32
C HIS A 503 -11.19 12.18 -7.55
N ALA A 504 -11.12 11.29 -8.55
CA ALA A 504 -10.46 11.56 -9.83
C ALA A 504 -11.21 12.57 -10.71
N LEU A 505 -12.55 12.65 -10.60
CA LEU A 505 -13.39 13.61 -11.33
C LEU A 505 -13.42 15.00 -10.69
N GLU A 506 -13.08 15.15 -9.41
CA GLU A 506 -12.95 16.46 -8.72
C GLU A 506 -11.57 17.11 -8.91
N ILE A 507 -10.59 16.38 -9.46
CA ILE A 507 -9.23 16.87 -9.78
C ILE A 507 -9.18 17.51 -11.19
N HIS A 508 -10.26 17.38 -11.98
CA HIS A 508 -10.50 18.12 -13.23
C HIS A 508 -11.66 19.11 -13.03
#